data_AF-A0A914VH78-F1
#
_entry.id   AF-A0A914VH78-F1
#
_cell.length_a   1.000
_cell.length_b   1.000
_cell.length_c   1.000
_cell.angle_alpha   90.00
_cell.angle_beta   90.00
_cell.angle_gamma   90.00
#
_symmetry.space_group_name_H-M   'P 1'
#
loop_
_entity.id
_entity.type
_entity.pdbx_description
1 polymer ?
#
loop_
_entity_poly.entity_id
_entity_poly.type
_entity_poly.pdbx_seq_one_letter_code
_entity_poly.pdbx_strand_id
1 'polypeptide(L)' 'MNDVSVGIEIVNSGDEPFPEVQEMAVAALSKAIVGRYGILPKNIVSHADFDPRNKEDVSGYF' A
#
# COMPACT_ATOMS: atom_id res chain seq x y z
N MET A 1 9.29 -9.63 6.03
CA MET A 1 9.54 -8.87 4.79
C MET A 1 10.20 -7.51 5.05
N ASN A 2 10.37 -7.10 6.31
CA ASN A 2 10.80 -5.76 6.72
C ASN A 2 12.21 -5.35 6.23
N ASP A 3 13.06 -6.33 5.89
CA ASP A 3 14.44 -6.05 5.47
C ASP A 3 14.56 -5.57 4.01
N VAL A 4 13.52 -5.78 3.19
CA VAL A 4 13.55 -5.54 1.73
C VAL A 4 12.28 -4.85 1.21
N SER A 5 11.61 -4.11 2.08
CA SER A 5 10.26 -3.58 1.86
C SER A 5 10.21 -2.10 2.23
N VAL A 6 9.33 -1.35 1.55
CA VAL A 6 8.93 0.00 1.94
C VAL A 6 7.45 -0.05 2.28
N GLY A 7 7.11 0.18 3.54
CA GLY A 7 5.72 0.30 3.99
C GLY A 7 5.19 1.72 3.77
N ILE A 8 3.95 1.81 3.28
CA ILE A 8 3.19 3.07 3.18
C ILE A 8 1.91 2.88 3.99
N GLU A 9 1.81 3.60 5.11
CA GLU A 9 0.63 3.59 5.97
C GLU A 9 -0.36 4.66 5.52
N ILE A 10 -1.62 4.27 5.32
CA ILE A 10 -2.69 5.17 4.89
C ILE A 10 -3.71 5.26 6.03
N VAL A 11 -3.91 6.46 6.58
CA VAL A 11 -4.81 6.66 7.71
C VAL A 11 -6.26 6.52 7.24
N ASN A 12 -6.95 5.49 7.72
CA ASN A 12 -8.36 5.20 7.47
C ASN A 12 -8.93 4.43 8.68
N SER A 13 -10.22 4.59 8.97
CA SER A 13 -10.89 3.89 10.07
C SER A 13 -11.21 2.42 9.78
N GLY A 14 -11.11 2.01 8.50
CA GLY A 14 -11.38 0.65 8.02
C GLY A 14 -12.83 0.40 7.60
N ASP A 15 -13.76 1.29 7.96
CA ASP A 15 -15.20 1.20 7.70
C ASP A 15 -15.74 2.28 6.74
N GLU A 16 -14.84 3.04 6.12
CA GLU A 16 -15.16 4.07 5.14
C GLU A 16 -14.18 4.09 3.95
N PRO A 17 -14.58 4.59 2.77
CA PRO A 17 -13.68 4.79 1.63
C PRO A 17 -12.51 5.73 1.93
N PHE A 18 -11.40 5.56 1.21
CA PHE A 18 -10.28 6.47 1.30
C PHE A 18 -10.61 7.82 0.65
N PRO A 19 -10.22 8.96 1.24
CA PRO A 19 -10.33 10.25 0.58
C PRO A 19 -9.50 10.28 -0.71
N GLU A 20 -10.07 10.78 -1.82
CA GLU A 20 -9.39 10.87 -3.13
C GLU A 20 -8.01 11.55 -3.03
N VAL A 21 -7.89 12.59 -2.20
CA VAL A 21 -6.61 13.29 -1.96
C VAL A 21 -5.52 12.38 -1.37
N GLN A 22 -5.89 11.41 -0.53
CA GLN A 22 -4.95 10.43 0.00
C GLN A 22 -4.56 9.41 -1.07
N GLU A 23 -5.52 8.90 -1.85
CA GLU A 23 -5.24 7.97 -2.95
C GLU A 23 -4.28 8.59 -3.98
N MET A 24 -4.51 9.85 -4.37
CA MET A 24 -3.64 10.59 -5.28
C MET A 24 -2.23 10.76 -4.72
N ALA A 25 -2.10 11.09 -3.43
CA ALA A 25 -0.82 11.25 -2.76
C ALA A 25 -0.04 9.93 -2.71
N VAL A 26 -0.71 8.83 -2.37
CA VAL A 26 -0.13 7.48 -2.34
C VAL A 26 0.30 7.04 -3.72
N ALA A 27 -0.51 7.29 -4.75
CA ALA A 27 -0.17 6.97 -6.13
C ALA A 27 1.07 7.73 -6.62
N ALA A 28 1.17 9.03 -6.29
CA ALA A 28 2.33 9.85 -6.63
C ALA A 28 3.61 9.37 -5.92
N LEU A 29 3.52 9.09 -4.62
CA LEU A 29 4.64 8.58 -3.82
C LEU A 29 5.09 7.19 -4.32
N SER A 30 4.14 6.29 -4.57
CA SER A 30 4.41 4.94 -5.08
C SER A 30 5.14 4.99 -6.41
N LYS A 31 4.70 5.84 -7.35
CA LYS A 31 5.39 6.02 -8.64
C LYS A 31 6.82 6.52 -8.47
N ALA A 32 7.06 7.45 -7.54
CA ALA A 32 8.40 7.96 -7.27
C ALA A 32 9.33 6.87 -6.70
N ILE A 33 8.85 6.05 -5.77
CA ILE A 33 9.61 4.93 -5.18
C ILE A 33 9.91 3.86 -6.24
N VAL A 34 8.89 3.47 -7.02
CA VAL A 34 9.04 2.50 -8.13
C VAL A 34 10.11 2.97 -9.12
N GLY A 35 10.05 4.22 -9.55
CA GLY A 35 11.03 4.80 -10.48
C GLY A 35 12.45 4.86 -9.89
N ARG A 36 12.57 5.14 -8.59
CA ARG A 36 13.87 5.24 -7.91
C ARG A 36 14.57 3.88 -7.75
N TYR A 37 13.81 2.82 -7.49
CA TYR A 37 14.36 1.50 -7.13
C TYR A 37 14.14 0.42 -8.18
N GLY A 38 13.46 0.72 -9.30
CA GLY A 38 13.19 -0.26 -10.36
C GLY A 38 12.28 -1.41 -9.90
N ILE A 39 11.33 -1.11 -9.01
CA ILE A 39 10.42 -2.12 -8.44
C ILE A 39 9.51 -2.66 -9.55
N LEU A 40 9.47 -3.99 -9.70
CA LEU A 40 8.57 -4.62 -10.65
C LEU A 40 7.11 -4.51 -10.19
N PRO A 41 6.13 -4.32 -11.08
CA PRO A 41 4.72 -4.18 -10.71
C PRO A 41 4.19 -5.31 -9.81
N LYS A 42 4.64 -6.55 -10.04
CA LYS A 42 4.27 -7.73 -9.23
C LYS A 42 4.76 -7.70 -7.77
N ASN A 43 5.64 -6.77 -7.42
CA ASN A 43 6.19 -6.59 -6.07
C ASN A 43 5.50 -5.43 -5.33
N ILE A 44 4.45 -4.83 -5.92
CA ILE A 44 3.55 -3.90 -5.24
C ILE A 44 2.42 -4.76 -4.68
N VAL A 45 2.39 -4.93 -3.36
CA VAL A 45 1.51 -5.88 -2.67
C VAL A 45 0.86 -5.21 -1.47
N SER A 46 -0.32 -5.70 -1.11
CA SER A 46 -0.97 -5.36 0.16
C SER A 46 -0.32 -6.13 1.31
N HIS A 47 -0.62 -5.72 2.54
CA HIS A 47 -0.15 -6.45 3.72
C HIS A 47 -0.81 -7.84 3.81
N ALA A 48 -2.09 -7.93 3.45
CA ALA A 48 -2.85 -9.17 3.36
C ALA A 48 -2.26 -10.20 2.38
N ASP A 49 -1.59 -9.77 1.30
CA ASP A 49 -0.91 -10.68 0.38
C ASP A 49 0.25 -11.46 1.04
N PHE A 50 0.79 -10.95 2.16
CA PHE A 50 1.95 -11.52 2.84
C PHE A 50 1.62 -12.24 4.16
N ASP A 51 0.57 -11.80 4.86
CA ASP A 51 0.05 -12.49 6.05
C ASP A 51 -1.50 -12.59 6.02
N PRO A 52 -2.04 -13.41 5.11
CA PRO A 52 -3.49 -13.48 4.87
C PRO A 52 -4.31 -14.04 6.04
N ARG A 53 -3.66 -14.53 7.11
CA ARG A 53 -4.33 -15.12 8.27
C ARG A 53 -4.44 -14.18 9.47
N ASN A 54 -3.69 -13.06 9.47
CA ASN A 54 -3.63 -12.16 10.63
C ASN A 54 -3.83 -10.68 10.29
N LYS A 55 -4.07 -10.33 9.02
CA LYS A 55 -4.09 -8.94 8.52
C LYS A 55 -5.23 -8.72 7.52
N GLU A 56 -6.11 -7.76 7.83
CA GLU A 56 -7.24 -7.32 7.00
C GLU A 56 -6.98 -5.96 6.34
N ASP A 57 -5.78 -5.40 6.52
CA ASP A 57 -5.29 -4.19 5.86
C ASP A 57 -4.65 -4.52 4.50
N VAL A 58 -4.91 -3.79 3.41
CA VAL A 58 -5.80 -2.63 3.22
C VAL A 58 -7.28 -3.05 3.25
N SER A 59 -8.16 -2.21 3.82
CA SER A 59 -9.61 -2.49 3.82
C SER A 59 -10.09 -2.73 2.38
N GLY A 60 -11.23 -3.43 2.20
CA GLY A 60 -11.80 -3.71 0.88
C GLY A 60 -12.23 -2.47 0.07
N TYR A 61 -11.92 -1.27 0.57
CA TYR A 61 -12.15 0.01 -0.07
C TYR A 61 -10.93 0.57 -0.80
N PHE A 62 -9.76 -0.10 -0.75
CA PHE A 62 -8.55 0.31 -1.46
C PHE A 62 -8.33 -0.48 -2.76
#